data_AF-A0A2G9Z7F9-F1
#
_entry.id   AF-A0A2G9Z7F9-F1
#
_cell.length_a   1.000
_cell.length_b   1.000
_cell.length_c   1.000
_cell.angle_alpha   90.00
_cell.angle_beta   90.00
_cell.angle_gamma   90.00
#
_symmetry.space_group_name_H-M   'P 1'
#
loop_
_entity.id
_entity.type
_entity.pdbx_description
1 polymer ?
#
loop_
_entity_poly.entity_id
_entity_poly.type
_entity_poly.pdbx_seq_one_letter_code
_entity_poly.pdbx_strand_id
1 'polypeptide(L)'
;MAYIMFGYQGETRQSLIETLDILLSTDINAEDVSIFFTLPLPGSRLYAECLATSQINDEEEFLSQLYDSIKNQYQRYIIQLGQLTRDELNGFEKKLIFLLNLKKIIKPRNPIFKVIKKVTLAVADSSSLNTFFVLAQKVLNKSYKFFNPLPN
;
A
#
# COMPACT_ATOMS: atom_id res chain seq x y z
N MET A 1 -11.66 -11.64 3.68
CA MET A 1 -10.21 -11.49 3.45
C MET A 1 -9.97 -11.22 1.98
N ALA A 2 -9.21 -10.17 1.66
CA ALA A 2 -8.83 -9.76 0.31
C ALA A 2 -7.30 -9.75 0.19
N TYR A 3 -6.80 -10.32 -0.90
CA TYR A 3 -5.39 -10.40 -1.21
C TYR A 3 -5.10 -9.43 -2.36
N ILE A 4 -4.16 -8.51 -2.13
CA ILE A 4 -3.79 -7.49 -3.10
C ILE A 4 -2.31 -7.66 -3.43
N MET A 5 -1.98 -7.54 -4.70
CA MET A 5 -0.60 -7.60 -5.17
C MET A 5 -0.25 -6.29 -5.87
N PHE A 6 0.88 -5.71 -5.50
CA PHE A 6 1.47 -4.52 -6.10
C PHE A 6 2.69 -4.85 -6.93
N GLY A 7 3.08 -3.94 -7.81
CA GLY A 7 4.33 -3.97 -8.54
C GLY A 7 4.38 -4.95 -9.71
N TYR A 8 3.24 -5.35 -10.26
CA TYR A 8 3.22 -6.16 -11.49
C TYR A 8 3.50 -5.29 -12.72
N GLN A 9 3.92 -5.93 -13.82
CA GLN A 9 4.23 -5.24 -15.06
C GLN A 9 2.99 -4.49 -15.59
N GLY A 10 3.16 -3.21 -15.93
CA GLY A 10 2.08 -2.35 -16.40
C GLY A 10 1.27 -1.66 -15.30
N GLU A 11 1.55 -1.91 -14.02
CA GLU A 11 0.92 -1.17 -12.92
C GLU A 11 1.29 0.31 -12.95
N THR A 12 0.30 1.18 -12.73
CA THR A 12 0.43 2.63 -12.72
C THR A 12 -0.10 3.21 -11.41
N ARG A 13 0.19 4.49 -11.13
CA ARG A 13 -0.42 5.19 -9.98
C ARG A 13 -1.95 5.17 -10.07
N GLN A 14 -2.49 5.24 -11.28
CA GLN A 14 -3.92 5.25 -11.53
C GLN A 14 -4.58 3.90 -11.20
N SER A 15 -3.98 2.78 -11.61
CA SER A 15 -4.51 1.44 -11.29
C SER A 15 -4.48 1.13 -9.79
N LEU A 16 -3.48 1.65 -9.07
CA LEU A 16 -3.44 1.59 -7.61
C LEU A 16 -4.60 2.37 -6.97
N ILE A 17 -4.87 3.60 -7.45
CA ILE A 17 -5.99 4.42 -6.96
C ILE A 17 -7.34 3.74 -7.25
N GLU A 18 -7.49 3.12 -8.42
CA GLU A 18 -8.68 2.35 -8.77
C GLU A 18 -8.88 1.14 -7.84
N THR A 19 -7.80 0.42 -7.52
CA THR A 19 -7.82 -0.68 -6.55
C THR A 19 -8.29 -0.19 -5.18
N LEU A 20 -7.74 0.93 -4.70
CA LEU A 20 -8.19 1.57 -3.46
C LEU A 20 -9.68 1.94 -3.53
N ASP A 21 -10.15 2.52 -4.63
CA ASP A 21 -11.55 2.92 -4.79
C ASP A 21 -12.52 1.74 -4.77
N ILE A 22 -12.13 0.62 -5.38
CA ILE A 22 -12.88 -0.65 -5.27
C ILE A 22 -12.99 -1.05 -3.80
N LEU A 23 -11.90 -1.09 -3.05
CA LEU A 23 -11.90 -1.49 -1.63
C LEU A 23 -12.68 -0.53 -0.74
N LEU A 24 -12.64 0.76 -1.03
CA LEU A 24 -13.44 1.75 -0.32
C LEU A 24 -14.94 1.57 -0.57
N SER A 25 -15.34 0.97 -1.70
CA SER A 25 -16.74 0.70 -2.04
C SER A 25 -17.32 -0.59 -1.46
N THR A 26 -16.49 -1.51 -0.97
CA THR A 26 -16.93 -2.79 -0.38
C THR A 26 -17.09 -2.69 1.14
N ASP A 27 -17.31 -3.80 1.84
CA ASP A 27 -17.28 -3.87 3.32
C ASP A 27 -15.90 -4.26 3.89
N ILE A 28 -14.88 -4.40 3.03
CA ILE A 28 -13.51 -4.77 3.42
C ILE A 28 -12.87 -3.65 4.23
N ASN A 29 -12.23 -4.01 5.34
CA ASN A 29 -11.43 -3.11 6.18
C ASN A 29 -9.94 -3.45 6.13
N ALA A 30 -9.10 -2.66 6.81
CA ALA A 30 -7.64 -2.81 6.75
C ALA A 30 -7.14 -4.18 7.28
N GLU A 31 -7.79 -4.72 8.31
CA GLU A 31 -7.53 -6.04 8.91
C GLU A 31 -7.93 -7.20 7.99
N ASP A 32 -8.81 -6.94 7.03
CA ASP A 32 -9.27 -7.92 6.04
C ASP A 32 -8.39 -7.93 4.79
N VAL A 33 -7.31 -7.14 4.76
CA VAL A 33 -6.45 -6.96 3.59
C VAL A 33 -5.05 -7.47 3.88
N SER A 34 -4.53 -8.29 2.97
CA SER A 34 -3.13 -8.69 2.94
C SER A 34 -2.48 -8.21 1.64
N ILE A 35 -1.40 -7.45 1.76
CA ILE A 35 -0.72 -6.81 0.63
C ILE A 35 0.59 -7.55 0.36
N PHE A 36 0.82 -7.86 -0.91
CA PHE A 36 2.00 -8.53 -1.42
C PHE A 36 2.62 -7.69 -2.52
N PHE A 37 3.91 -7.90 -2.74
CA PHE A 37 4.63 -7.33 -3.87
C PHE A 37 4.94 -8.44 -4.85
N THR A 38 4.82 -8.14 -6.15
CA THR A 38 5.07 -9.09 -7.23
C THR A 38 6.55 -9.47 -7.19
N LEU A 39 6.80 -10.77 -7.25
CA LEU A 39 8.13 -11.33 -7.11
C LEU A 39 8.36 -12.41 -8.17
N PRO A 40 9.39 -12.28 -9.03
CA PRO A 40 9.74 -13.32 -10.00
C PRO A 40 10.36 -14.51 -9.28
N LEU A 41 9.55 -15.51 -8.93
CA LEU A 41 10.06 -16.72 -8.30
C LEU A 41 10.78 -17.62 -9.30
N PRO A 42 11.93 -18.23 -8.95
CA PRO A 42 12.62 -19.18 -9.81
C PRO A 42 11.69 -20.27 -10.36
N GLY A 43 11.80 -20.53 -11.67
CA GLY A 43 10.92 -21.47 -12.38
C GLY A 43 9.57 -20.90 -12.83
N SER A 44 9.23 -19.66 -12.46
CA SER A 44 8.06 -18.96 -13.01
C SER A 44 8.34 -18.38 -14.40
N ARG A 45 7.28 -18.18 -15.18
CA ARG A 45 7.38 -17.47 -16.47
C ARG A 45 7.96 -16.06 -16.31
N LEU A 46 7.56 -15.36 -15.25
CA LEU A 46 8.02 -14.02 -14.93
C LEU A 46 9.53 -13.98 -14.64
N TYR A 47 10.07 -14.98 -13.94
CA TYR A 47 11.52 -15.10 -13.72
C TYR A 47 12.29 -15.29 -15.01
N ALA A 48 11.82 -16.17 -15.90
CA ALA A 48 12.44 -16.36 -17.22
C ALA A 48 12.40 -15.09 -18.07
N GLU A 49 11.30 -14.32 -18.03
CA GLU A 49 11.19 -13.02 -18.69
C GLU A 49 12.17 -11.98 -18.10
N CYS A 50 12.32 -11.94 -16.78
CA CYS A 50 13.28 -11.05 -16.11
C CYS A 50 14.74 -11.38 -16.47
N LEU A 51 15.09 -12.66 -16.60
CA LEU A 51 16.40 -13.10 -17.11
C LEU A 51 16.61 -12.68 -18.56
N ALA A 52 15.62 -12.93 -19.42
CA ALA A 52 15.72 -12.63 -20.86
C ALA A 52 15.86 -11.12 -21.14
N THR A 53 15.34 -10.27 -20.25
CA THR A 53 15.39 -8.81 -20.34
C THR A 53 16.51 -8.18 -19.54
N SER A 54 17.41 -8.98 -18.94
CA SER A 54 18.52 -8.49 -18.10
C SER A 54 18.06 -7.65 -16.90
N GLN A 55 16.84 -7.90 -16.40
CA GLN A 55 16.37 -7.38 -15.12
C GLN A 55 16.93 -8.20 -13.94
N ILE A 56 17.26 -9.48 -14.18
CA ILE A 56 18.08 -10.32 -13.31
C ILE A 56 19.38 -10.57 -14.05
N ASN A 57 20.48 -9.98 -13.56
CA ASN A 57 21.81 -10.12 -14.16
C ASN A 57 22.73 -11.07 -13.38
N ASP A 58 22.51 -11.16 -12.07
CA ASP A 58 23.21 -12.06 -11.16
C ASP A 58 22.16 -12.91 -10.44
N GLU A 59 22.03 -14.17 -10.85
CA GLU A 59 21.06 -15.10 -10.28
C GLU A 59 21.40 -15.46 -8.83
N GLU A 60 22.69 -15.56 -8.48
CA GLU A 60 23.11 -15.89 -7.11
C GLU A 60 22.80 -14.74 -6.16
N GLU A 61 23.08 -13.50 -6.58
CA GLU A 61 22.71 -12.31 -5.83
C GLU A 61 21.19 -12.22 -5.65
N PHE A 62 20.42 -12.43 -6.73
CA PHE A 62 18.96 -12.42 -6.67
C PHE A 62 18.41 -13.46 -5.68
N LEU A 63 18.93 -14.69 -5.71
CA LEU A 63 18.52 -15.76 -4.80
C LEU A 63 18.88 -15.46 -3.35
N SER A 64 20.05 -14.85 -3.11
CA SER A 64 20.44 -14.39 -1.76
C SER A 64 19.48 -13.32 -1.25
N GLN A 65 19.17 -12.32 -2.07
CA GLN A 65 18.21 -11.26 -1.73
C GLN A 65 16.80 -11.84 -1.49
N LEU A 66 16.39 -12.84 -2.27
CA LEU A 66 15.11 -13.55 -2.08
C LEU A 66 15.04 -14.21 -0.71
N TYR A 67 16.09 -14.91 -0.30
CA TYR A 67 16.15 -15.59 1.00
C TYR A 67 16.11 -14.62 2.18
N ASP A 68 16.84 -13.50 2.08
CA ASP A 68 16.84 -12.45 3.11
C ASP A 68 15.49 -11.71 3.16
N SER A 69 14.88 -11.46 2.00
CA SER A 69 13.60 -10.76 1.90
C SER A 69 12.40 -11.59 2.35
N ILE A 70 12.47 -12.93 2.29
CA ILE A 70 11.44 -13.80 2.88
C ILE A 70 11.36 -13.58 4.40
N LYS A 71 12.49 -13.28 5.07
CA LYS A 71 12.52 -12.96 6.50
C LYS A 71 11.97 -11.57 6.82
N ASN A 72 12.01 -10.63 5.87
CA ASN A 72 11.56 -9.26 6.06
C ASN A 72 10.51 -8.87 5.01
N GLN A 73 9.23 -8.90 5.39
CA GLN A 73 8.10 -8.63 4.49
C GLN A 73 8.17 -7.28 3.74
N TYR A 74 8.94 -6.31 4.23
CA TYR A 74 9.14 -4.99 3.62
C TYR A 74 10.27 -4.95 2.58
N GLN A 75 11.02 -6.05 2.40
CA GLN A 75 12.06 -6.22 1.38
C GLN A 75 11.56 -6.88 0.09
N ARG A 76 10.26 -7.21 0.02
CA ARG A 76 9.65 -8.00 -1.07
C ARG A 76 9.62 -7.36 -2.47
N TYR A 77 10.18 -6.17 -2.67
CA TYR A 77 10.34 -5.58 -4.00
C TYR A 77 11.82 -5.62 -4.40
N ILE A 78 12.22 -6.78 -4.93
CA ILE A 78 13.60 -7.06 -5.36
C ILE A 78 13.85 -6.50 -6.75
N ILE A 79 12.84 -6.53 -7.61
CA ILE A 79 12.93 -6.10 -9.01
C ILE A 79 11.84 -5.10 -9.32
N GLN A 80 12.22 -4.02 -9.99
CA GLN A 80 11.26 -3.05 -10.51
C GLN A 80 10.66 -3.52 -11.84
N LEU A 81 9.51 -4.18 -11.77
CA LEU A 81 8.77 -4.67 -12.95
C LEU A 81 7.85 -3.60 -13.56
N GLY A 82 7.45 -2.61 -12.75
CA GLY A 82 6.49 -1.58 -13.12
C GLY A 82 7.12 -0.19 -13.28
N GLN A 83 6.27 0.80 -13.54
CA GLN A 83 6.70 2.20 -13.65
C GLN A 83 6.97 2.84 -12.29
N LEU A 84 6.48 2.22 -11.22
CA LEU A 84 6.55 2.73 -9.86
C LEU A 84 7.78 2.21 -9.15
N THR A 85 8.47 3.10 -8.46
CA THR A 85 9.59 2.75 -7.60
C THR A 85 9.09 2.03 -6.34
N ARG A 86 10.01 1.34 -5.66
CA ARG A 86 9.74 0.69 -4.37
C ARG A 86 9.16 1.64 -3.34
N ASP A 87 9.71 2.85 -3.25
CA ASP A 87 9.28 3.84 -2.27
C ASP A 87 7.87 4.36 -2.56
N GLU A 88 7.50 4.47 -3.84
CA GLU A 88 6.14 4.84 -4.23
C GLU A 88 5.13 3.75 -3.86
N LEU A 89 5.45 2.48 -4.10
CA LEU A 89 4.57 1.36 -3.73
C LEU A 89 4.43 1.24 -2.22
N ASN A 90 5.52 1.35 -1.47
CA ASN A 90 5.52 1.36 0.01
C ASN A 90 4.73 2.56 0.57
N GLY A 91 4.90 3.73 -0.05
CA GLY A 91 4.14 4.93 0.30
C GLY A 91 2.66 4.74 0.03
N PHE A 92 2.31 4.12 -1.09
CA PHE A 92 0.93 3.80 -1.44
C PHE A 92 0.30 2.78 -0.50
N GLU A 93 1.01 1.72 -0.13
CA GLU A 93 0.57 0.73 0.86
C GLU A 93 0.10 1.40 2.15
N LYS A 94 0.93 2.30 2.69
CA LYS A 94 0.59 3.09 3.90
C LYS A 94 -0.67 3.93 3.69
N LYS A 95 -0.78 4.62 2.55
CA LYS A 95 -1.96 5.43 2.20
C LYS A 95 -3.22 4.57 2.08
N LEU A 96 -3.13 3.38 1.49
CA LEU A 96 -4.24 2.46 1.37
C LEU A 96 -4.73 2.02 2.75
N ILE A 97 -3.83 1.53 3.61
CA ILE A 97 -4.17 1.07 4.96
C ILE A 97 -4.78 2.22 5.79
N PHE A 98 -4.27 3.45 5.64
CA PHE A 98 -4.88 4.62 6.27
C PHE A 98 -6.34 4.80 5.91
N LEU A 99 -6.63 4.84 4.62
CA LEU A 99 -7.94 5.20 4.10
C LEU A 99 -8.95 4.10 4.37
N LEU A 100 -8.52 2.83 4.38
CA LEU A 100 -9.34 1.72 4.84
C LEU A 100 -9.67 1.81 6.34
N ASN A 101 -8.72 2.22 7.18
CA ASN A 101 -9.01 2.46 8.60
C ASN A 101 -9.91 3.68 8.81
N LEU A 102 -9.69 4.76 8.05
CA LEU A 102 -10.52 5.97 8.11
C LEU A 102 -11.98 5.68 7.74
N LYS A 103 -12.22 4.77 6.79
CA LYS A 103 -13.54 4.33 6.34
C LYS A 103 -14.39 3.77 7.48
N LYS A 104 -13.77 3.20 8.52
CA LYS A 104 -14.46 2.72 9.74
C LYS A 104 -15.09 3.86 10.55
N ILE A 105 -14.49 5.05 10.47
CA ILE A 105 -14.89 6.24 11.25
C ILE A 105 -15.77 7.16 10.41
N ILE A 106 -15.40 7.37 9.14
CA ILE A 106 -16.06 8.31 8.23
C ILE A 106 -16.41 7.57 6.94
N LYS A 107 -17.69 7.52 6.58
CA LYS A 107 -18.14 6.85 5.34
C LYS A 107 -17.47 7.47 4.10
N PRO A 108 -17.03 6.68 3.11
CA PRO A 108 -16.31 7.19 1.92
C PRO A 108 -17.07 8.22 1.08
N ARG A 109 -18.41 8.23 1.15
CA ARG A 109 -19.26 9.22 0.47
C ARG A 109 -19.23 10.60 1.13
N ASN A 110 -18.78 10.69 2.40
CA ASN A 110 -18.74 11.94 3.16
C ASN A 110 -17.75 12.95 2.54
N PRO A 111 -18.10 14.23 2.41
CA PRO A 111 -17.20 15.27 1.88
C PRO A 111 -15.85 15.35 2.60
N ILE A 112 -15.82 15.19 3.93
CA ILE A 112 -14.60 15.19 4.74
C ILE A 112 -13.69 14.04 4.32
N PHE A 113 -14.24 12.84 4.11
CA PHE A 113 -13.47 11.70 3.64
C PHE A 113 -12.83 11.99 2.27
N LYS A 114 -13.60 12.56 1.34
CA LYS A 114 -13.10 12.90 -0.01
C LYS A 114 -11.93 13.90 0.05
N VAL A 115 -12.02 14.91 0.93
CA VAL A 115 -10.93 15.87 1.15
C VAL A 115 -9.70 15.17 1.71
N ILE A 116 -9.87 14.35 2.77
CA ILE A 116 -8.75 13.62 3.37
C ILE A 116 -8.09 12.69 2.34
N LYS A 117 -8.88 11.91 1.58
CA LYS A 117 -8.39 11.05 0.48
C LYS A 117 -7.55 11.85 -0.51
N LYS A 118 -8.05 13.00 -0.98
CA LYS A 118 -7.34 13.84 -1.96
C LYS A 118 -6.00 14.32 -1.41
N VAL A 119 -5.97 14.79 -0.16
CA VAL A 119 -4.74 15.24 0.51
C VAL A 119 -3.77 14.07 0.68
N THR A 120 -4.22 12.94 1.21
CA THR A 120 -3.41 11.74 1.42
C THR A 120 -2.75 11.26 0.13
N LEU A 121 -3.49 11.26 -0.99
CA LEU A 121 -2.96 10.83 -2.28
C LEU A 121 -1.95 11.84 -2.85
N ALA A 122 -2.09 13.14 -2.56
CA ALA A 122 -1.19 14.19 -3.03
C ALA A 122 0.16 14.24 -2.29
N VAL A 123 0.27 13.64 -1.10
CA VAL A 123 1.54 13.59 -0.37
C VAL A 123 2.54 12.69 -1.10
N ALA A 124 3.67 13.23 -1.54
CA ALA A 124 4.70 12.47 -2.26
C ALA A 124 5.44 11.47 -1.35
N ASP A 125 5.86 11.90 -0.16
CA ASP A 125 6.80 11.14 0.68
C ASP A 125 6.21 10.49 1.93
N SER A 126 6.81 9.35 2.31
CA SER A 126 6.44 8.56 3.48
C SER A 126 6.70 9.26 4.83
N SER A 127 7.63 10.22 4.88
CA SER A 127 7.96 10.99 6.09
C SER A 127 6.87 12.01 6.43
N SER A 128 6.39 12.76 5.43
CA SER A 128 5.29 13.73 5.57
C SER A 128 3.96 13.05 5.87
N LEU A 129 3.78 11.82 5.36
CA LEU A 129 2.67 10.96 5.71
C LEU A 129 2.64 10.70 7.21
N ASN A 130 3.74 10.29 7.85
CA ASN A 130 3.75 10.00 9.30
C ASN A 130 3.32 11.20 10.16
N THR A 131 3.75 12.42 9.81
CA THR A 131 3.29 13.63 10.51
C THR A 131 1.80 13.88 10.28
N PHE A 132 1.32 13.71 9.04
CA PHE A 132 -0.10 13.80 8.71
C PHE A 132 -0.93 12.74 9.43
N PHE A 133 -0.42 11.50 9.54
CA PHE A 133 -1.03 10.38 10.26
C PHE A 133 -1.17 10.69 11.74
N VAL A 134 -0.11 11.19 12.39
CA VAL A 134 -0.15 11.58 13.79
C VAL A 134 -1.14 12.73 14.01
N LEU A 135 -1.19 13.71 13.11
CA LEU A 135 -2.16 14.80 13.18
C LEU A 135 -3.59 14.29 12.97
N ALA A 136 -3.82 13.45 11.96
CA ALA A 136 -5.13 12.88 11.66
C ALA A 136 -5.61 11.98 12.81
N GLN A 137 -4.74 11.17 13.42
CA GLN A 137 -5.07 10.39 14.62
C GLN A 137 -5.39 11.27 15.81
N LYS A 138 -4.66 12.37 16.03
CA LYS A 138 -4.98 13.33 17.11
C LYS A 138 -6.35 13.99 16.87
N VAL A 139 -6.64 14.39 15.64
CA VAL A 139 -7.93 14.97 15.26
C VAL A 139 -9.05 13.94 15.40
N LEU A 140 -8.86 12.72 14.89
CA LEU A 140 -9.83 11.61 14.99
C LEU A 140 -10.08 11.22 16.45
N ASN A 141 -9.05 11.13 17.30
CA ASN A 141 -9.21 10.86 18.73
C ASN A 141 -9.95 12.00 19.44
N LYS A 142 -9.71 13.25 19.05
CA LYS A 142 -10.40 14.41 19.62
C LYS A 142 -11.87 14.43 19.19
N SER A 143 -12.16 14.13 17.92
CA SER A 143 -13.52 13.99 17.41
C SER A 143 -14.24 12.78 18.04
N TYR A 144 -13.57 11.64 18.18
CA TYR A 144 -14.14 10.45 18.82
C TYR A 144 -14.53 10.71 20.28
N LYS A 145 -13.65 11.35 21.06
CA LYS A 145 -13.97 11.78 22.44
C LYS A 145 -15.10 12.81 22.50
N PHE A 146 -15.28 13.60 21.45
CA PHE A 146 -16.36 14.59 21.36
C PHE A 146 -17.72 13.92 21.07
N PHE A 147 -17.76 12.88 20.24
CA PHE A 147 -18.99 12.16 19.88
C PHE A 147 -19.34 11.01 20.84
N ASN A 148 -18.35 10.46 21.55
CA ASN A 148 -18.52 9.46 22.61
C ASN A 148 -17.81 9.94 23.88
N PRO A 149 -18.38 10.90 24.64
CA PRO A 149 -17.86 11.24 25.95
C PRO A 149 -17.95 9.98 26.84
N LEU A 150 -16.86 9.65 27.54
CA LEU A 150 -16.87 8.58 28.53
C LEU A 150 -17.98 8.88 29.56
N PRO A 151 -18.76 7.87 29.99
CA PRO A 151 -19.72 8.08 31.05
C PRO A 151 -18.97 8.55 32.30
N ASN A 152 -19.42 9.67 32.86
CA ASN A 152 -18.91 10.24 34.11
C ASN A 152 -19.04 9.25 35.27
#